data_AF-A0A7R9ZXI4-F1
#
_entry.id   AF-A0A7R9ZXI4-F1
#
_cell.length_a   1.000
_cell.length_b   1.000
_cell.length_c   1.000
_cell.angle_alpha   90.00
_cell.angle_beta   90.00
_cell.angle_gamma   90.00
#
_symmetry.space_group_name_H-M   'P 1'
#
loop_
_entity.id
_entity.type
_entity.pdbx_description
1 polymer ?
#
loop_
_entity_poly.entity_id
_entity_poly.type
_entity_poly.pdbx_seq_one_letter_code
_entity_poly.pdbx_strand_id
1 'polypeptide(L)'
;LLIAGNLGGSLASVARALGVLRARFRRVFYMPGNLDLALHPEEATAFPDSVAKLLALLGACDQLGVDVFPAPVCQGVLIVPLFSWYNAWFDASDPFPNPSQKLDRQCKWGGLDPEMQVWRFMLALNDQHLRLSYPGAVITFSHF
;
A
#
# COMPACT_ATOMS: atom_id res chain seq x y z
N LEU A 1 14.93 3.85 3.03
CA LEU A 1 13.79 4.79 2.93
C LEU A 1 12.51 3.99 3.06
N LEU A 2 11.58 4.40 3.92
CA LEU A 2 10.24 3.83 4.00
C LEU A 2 9.28 4.82 3.35
N ILE A 3 8.46 4.35 2.41
CA ILE A 3 7.45 5.16 1.71
C ILE A 3 6.08 4.59 2.10
N ALA A 4 5.40 5.30 2.98
CA ALA A 4 4.10 4.91 3.55
C ALA A 4 2.94 5.48 2.72
N GLY A 5 2.88 5.11 1.43
CA GLY A 5 1.78 5.43 0.52
C GLY A 5 1.75 6.84 -0.06
N ASN A 6 0.79 7.02 -0.96
CA ASN A 6 0.45 8.23 -1.71
C ASN A 6 1.64 8.86 -2.42
N LEU A 7 2.42 8.03 -3.12
CA LEU A 7 3.57 8.45 -3.90
C LEU A 7 3.18 9.06 -5.26
N GLY A 8 2.08 8.62 -5.86
CA GLY A 8 1.60 9.17 -7.14
C GLY A 8 0.25 8.61 -7.60
N GLY A 9 -0.49 9.38 -8.41
CA GLY A 9 -1.86 9.01 -8.84
C GLY A 9 -1.95 7.97 -9.95
N SER A 10 -0.84 7.69 -10.66
CA SER A 10 -0.78 6.68 -11.73
C SER A 10 0.37 5.69 -11.54
N LEU A 11 0.24 4.46 -12.05
CA LEU A 11 1.30 3.45 -12.04
C LEU A 11 2.60 4.02 -12.62
N ALA A 12 2.52 4.72 -13.75
CA ALA A 12 3.68 5.35 -14.38
C ALA A 12 4.34 6.40 -13.48
N SER A 13 3.55 7.19 -12.74
CA SER A 13 4.07 8.18 -11.80
C SER A 13 4.75 7.54 -10.59
N VAL A 14 4.13 6.51 -10.02
CA VAL A 14 4.67 5.76 -8.87
C VAL A 14 5.96 5.05 -9.27
N ALA A 15 5.96 4.30 -10.37
CA ALA A 15 7.14 3.59 -10.87
C ALA A 15 8.31 4.53 -11.14
N ARG A 16 8.05 5.70 -11.74
CA ARG A 16 9.08 6.73 -11.97
C ARG A 16 9.67 7.25 -10.66
N ALA A 17 8.81 7.59 -9.68
CA ALA A 17 9.24 8.09 -8.38
C ALA A 17 10.05 7.03 -7.63
N LEU A 18 9.57 5.79 -7.60
CA LEU A 18 10.29 4.66 -7.02
C LEU A 18 11.66 4.44 -7.68
N GLY A 19 11.75 4.51 -9.01
CA GLY A 19 13.02 4.40 -9.72
C GLY A 19 14.03 5.48 -9.31
N VAL A 20 13.59 6.74 -9.21
CA VAL A 20 14.44 7.86 -8.76
C VAL A 20 14.89 7.65 -7.30
N LEU A 21 13.99 7.23 -6.41
CA LEU A 21 14.31 7.00 -5.01
C LEU A 21 15.24 5.80 -4.84
N ARG A 22 15.00 4.72 -5.58
CA ARG A 22 15.82 3.51 -5.55
C ARG A 22 17.26 3.76 -5.97
N ALA A 23 17.48 4.69 -6.91
CA ALA A 23 18.82 5.11 -7.33
C ALA A 23 19.57 5.93 -6.27
N ARG A 24 18.86 6.55 -5.31
CA ARG A 24 19.44 7.44 -4.28
C ARG A 24 19.54 6.79 -2.90
N PHE A 25 18.76 5.76 -2.64
CA PHE A 25 18.72 5.07 -1.35
C PHE A 25 19.15 3.62 -1.51
N ARG A 26 20.03 3.16 -0.60
CA ARG A 26 20.54 1.77 -0.59
C ARG A 26 19.42 0.73 -0.56
N ARG A 27 18.33 1.02 0.15
CA ARG A 27 17.14 0.17 0.25
C ARG A 27 15.89 1.05 0.36
N VAL A 28 14.85 0.68 -0.37
CA VAL A 28 13.56 1.38 -0.38
C VAL A 28 12.48 0.36 -0.08
N PHE A 29 11.63 0.66 0.89
CA PHE A 29 10.39 -0.07 1.13
C PHE A 29 9.21 0.82 0.76
N TYR A 30 8.17 0.23 0.19
CA TYR A 30 6.98 0.94 -0.27
C TYR A 30 5.73 0.18 0.13
N MET A 31 4.72 0.90 0.60
CA MET A 31 3.36 0.40 0.74
C MET A 31 2.42 1.35 0.01
N PRO A 32 1.47 0.85 -0.79
CA PRO A 32 0.54 1.71 -1.52
C PRO A 32 -0.47 2.35 -0.57
N GLY A 33 -0.77 3.62 -0.82
CA GLY A 33 -1.90 4.33 -0.23
C GLY A 33 -3.11 4.37 -1.17
N ASN A 34 -4.14 5.10 -0.77
CA ASN A 34 -5.35 5.23 -1.58
C ASN A 34 -5.14 5.98 -2.89
N LEU A 35 -4.30 7.01 -2.90
CA LEU A 35 -3.98 7.73 -4.13
C LEU A 35 -3.28 6.83 -5.15
N ASP A 36 -2.40 5.94 -4.67
CA ASP A 36 -1.68 5.02 -5.53
C ASP A 36 -2.62 3.98 -6.15
N LEU A 37 -3.68 3.57 -5.44
CA LEU A 37 -4.66 2.57 -5.87
C LEU A 37 -5.89 3.15 -6.59
N ALA A 38 -6.07 4.47 -6.55
CA ALA A 38 -7.11 5.15 -7.30
C ALA A 38 -6.93 4.89 -8.80
N LEU A 39 -8.02 4.59 -9.51
CA LEU A 39 -7.97 4.46 -10.96
C LEU A 39 -7.94 5.84 -11.61
N HIS A 40 -6.76 6.24 -12.08
CA HIS A 40 -6.60 7.46 -12.87
C HIS A 40 -7.42 7.33 -14.16
N PRO A 41 -8.06 8.40 -14.68
CA PRO A 41 -8.86 8.33 -15.90
C PRO A 41 -8.10 7.72 -17.10
N GLU A 42 -6.81 8.01 -17.21
CA GLU A 42 -5.93 7.48 -18.26
C GLU A 42 -5.62 5.97 -18.10
N GLU A 43 -5.83 5.42 -16.92
CA GLU A 43 -5.54 4.02 -16.59
C GLU A 43 -6.81 3.17 -16.45
N ALA A 44 -7.99 3.80 -16.50
CA ALA A 44 -9.28 3.13 -16.32
C ALA A 44 -9.57 2.06 -17.40
N THR A 45 -8.92 2.15 -18.56
CA THR A 45 -8.99 1.11 -19.61
C THR A 45 -7.93 0.03 -19.46
N ALA A 46 -6.84 0.31 -18.73
CA ALA A 46 -5.73 -0.62 -18.50
C ALA A 46 -5.98 -1.53 -17.30
N PHE A 47 -6.68 -1.03 -16.27
CA PHE A 47 -7.00 -1.79 -15.08
C PHE A 47 -8.51 -1.91 -14.90
N PRO A 48 -9.06 -3.13 -14.78
CA PRO A 48 -10.48 -3.31 -14.51
C PRO A 48 -10.89 -2.82 -13.10
N ASP A 49 -9.95 -2.86 -12.15
CA ASP A 49 -10.17 -2.45 -10.76
C ASP A 49 -8.83 -2.08 -10.05
N SER A 50 -8.93 -1.55 -8.84
CA SER A 50 -7.83 -1.19 -7.95
C SER A 50 -7.04 -2.41 -7.45
N VAL A 51 -7.60 -3.63 -7.47
CA VAL A 51 -6.87 -4.85 -7.13
C VAL A 51 -5.89 -5.19 -8.26
N ALA A 52 -6.32 -5.10 -9.51
CA ALA A 52 -5.44 -5.25 -10.67
C ALA A 52 -4.33 -4.19 -10.69
N LYS A 53 -4.65 -2.93 -10.34
CA LYS A 53 -3.64 -1.87 -10.20
C LYS A 53 -2.66 -2.14 -9.04
N LEU A 54 -3.13 -2.65 -7.90
CA LEU A 54 -2.29 -3.09 -6.79
C LEU A 54 -1.28 -4.14 -7.27
N LEU A 55 -1.73 -5.19 -7.96
CA LEU A 55 -0.84 -6.23 -8.48
C LEU A 55 0.20 -5.67 -9.47
N ALA A 56 -0.20 -4.73 -10.34
CA ALA A 56 0.71 -4.07 -11.25
C ALA A 56 1.78 -3.21 -10.53
N LEU A 57 1.39 -2.52 -9.45
CA LEU A 57 2.33 -1.77 -8.60
C LEU A 57 3.33 -2.68 -7.91
N LEU A 58 2.89 -3.84 -7.39
CA LEU A 58 3.79 -4.82 -6.78
C LEU A 58 4.77 -5.39 -7.81
N GLY A 59 4.29 -5.67 -9.04
CA GLY A 59 5.15 -6.09 -10.15
C GLY A 59 6.19 -5.03 -10.53
N ALA A 60 5.81 -3.74 -10.53
CA ALA A 60 6.76 -2.65 -10.75
C ALA A 60 7.79 -2.53 -9.62
N CYS A 61 7.39 -2.77 -8.37
CA CYS A 61 8.31 -2.77 -7.23
C CYS A 61 9.35 -3.89 -7.35
N ASP A 62 8.92 -5.10 -7.74
CA ASP A 62 9.81 -6.24 -7.97
C ASP A 62 10.86 -5.93 -9.05
N GLN A 63 10.43 -5.40 -10.20
CA GLN A 63 11.32 -5.00 -11.30
C GLN A 63 12.34 -3.92 -10.89
N LEU A 64 11.96 -3.01 -9.99
CA LEU A 64 12.82 -1.95 -9.50
C LEU A 64 13.66 -2.37 -8.29
N GLY A 65 13.46 -3.55 -7.72
CA GLY A 65 14.11 -3.98 -6.48
C GLY A 65 13.72 -3.09 -5.29
N VAL A 66 12.44 -2.74 -5.19
CA VAL A 66 11.80 -2.06 -4.06
C VAL A 66 11.08 -3.11 -3.21
N ASP A 67 11.35 -3.11 -1.90
CA ASP A 67 10.81 -4.10 -0.99
C ASP A 67 9.36 -3.79 -0.59
N VAL A 68 8.50 -4.79 -0.69
CA VAL A 68 7.10 -4.76 -0.24
C VAL A 68 6.79 -5.85 0.79
N PHE A 69 7.82 -6.59 1.20
CA PHE A 69 7.74 -7.72 2.14
C PHE A 69 8.78 -7.58 3.27
N PRO A 70 8.65 -8.36 4.36
CA PRO A 70 9.57 -8.30 5.49
C PRO A 70 11.02 -8.52 5.07
N ALA A 71 11.93 -7.67 5.52
CA ALA A 71 13.34 -7.88 5.27
C ALA A 71 14.30 -7.24 6.28
N PRO A 72 15.39 -7.93 6.64
CA PRO A 72 16.38 -7.42 7.59
C PRO A 72 17.20 -6.30 6.94
N VAL A 73 17.37 -5.18 7.63
CA VAL A 73 18.12 -4.01 7.10
C VAL A 73 19.50 -3.86 7.71
N CYS A 74 19.68 -4.40 8.91
CA CYS A 74 20.96 -4.56 9.61
C CYS A 74 20.80 -5.66 10.67
N GLN A 75 21.88 -5.94 11.40
CA GLN A 75 21.86 -6.93 12.48
C GLN A 75 20.82 -6.54 13.54
N GLY A 76 19.87 -7.44 13.79
CA GLY A 76 18.85 -7.26 14.81
C GLY A 76 17.74 -6.26 14.46
N VAL A 77 17.59 -5.85 13.20
CA VAL A 77 16.46 -4.99 12.77
C VAL A 77 15.78 -5.57 11.53
N LEU A 78 14.49 -5.90 11.67
CA LEU A 78 13.59 -6.34 10.62
C LEU A 78 12.59 -5.22 10.30
N ILE A 79 12.47 -4.86 9.03
CA ILE A 79 11.36 -4.03 8.55
C ILE A 79 10.24 -4.95 8.07
N VAL A 80 9.00 -4.64 8.44
CA VAL A 80 7.79 -5.39 8.06
C VAL A 80 6.77 -4.41 7.44
N PRO A 81 6.74 -4.25 6.11
CA PRO A 81 5.66 -3.53 5.43
C PRO A 81 4.33 -4.24 5.66
N LEU A 82 3.26 -3.49 5.94
CA LEU A 82 1.93 -4.02 6.18
C LEU A 82 0.90 -3.43 5.21
N PHE A 83 0.24 -4.30 4.46
CA PHE A 83 -0.94 -3.95 3.69
C PHE A 83 -2.08 -3.64 4.66
N SER A 84 -2.73 -2.50 4.48
CA SER A 84 -3.78 -2.04 5.39
C SER A 84 -4.81 -1.25 4.61
N TRP A 85 -6.00 -1.18 5.19
CA TRP A 85 -7.06 -0.26 4.78
C TRP A 85 -7.85 0.09 6.02
N TYR A 86 -8.42 1.29 6.09
CA TYR A 86 -9.33 1.65 7.15
C TYR A 86 -10.67 0.90 6.99
N ASN A 87 -11.35 0.64 8.10
CA ASN A 87 -12.71 0.11 8.06
C ASN A 87 -13.73 1.26 8.13
N ALA A 88 -14.98 1.00 7.73
CA ALA A 88 -16.02 2.04 7.70
C ALA A 88 -16.40 2.61 9.07
N TRP A 89 -16.02 1.94 10.17
CA TRP A 89 -16.29 2.39 11.53
C TRP A 89 -15.15 3.21 12.14
N PHE A 90 -14.04 3.38 11.43
CA PHE A 90 -12.88 4.10 11.94
C PHE A 90 -13.25 5.53 12.36
N ASP A 91 -14.04 6.21 11.54
CA ASP A 91 -14.51 7.58 11.79
C ASP A 91 -15.80 7.65 12.61
N ALA A 92 -16.41 6.51 12.99
CA ALA A 92 -17.66 6.52 13.77
C ALA A 92 -17.49 7.14 15.17
N SER A 93 -16.23 7.22 15.64
CA SER A 93 -15.86 7.85 16.90
C SER A 93 -15.31 9.27 16.72
N ASP A 94 -15.19 9.76 15.48
CA ASP A 94 -14.68 11.10 15.21
C ASP A 94 -15.72 12.14 15.68
N PRO A 95 -15.37 13.06 16.60
CA PRO A 95 -16.27 14.14 17.01
C PRO A 95 -16.58 15.15 15.89
N PHE A 96 -15.82 15.14 14.79
CA PHE A 96 -15.96 16.05 13.64
C PHE A 96 -15.94 15.28 12.31
N PRO A 97 -16.86 14.33 12.09
CA PRO A 97 -16.85 13.54 10.86
C PRO A 97 -17.05 14.48 9.67
N ASN A 98 -16.26 14.28 8.61
CA ASN A 98 -16.45 14.99 7.35
C ASN A 98 -17.16 14.08 6.33
N PRO A 99 -18.50 13.98 6.36
CA PRO A 99 -19.25 13.07 5.48
C PRO A 99 -19.11 13.42 3.98
N SER A 100 -18.63 14.61 3.66
CA SER A 100 -18.39 15.07 2.29
C SER A 100 -17.11 14.47 1.70
N GLN A 101 -16.16 14.12 2.57
CA GLN A 101 -14.83 13.68 2.22
C GLN A 101 -14.89 12.20 1.83
N LYS A 102 -14.83 11.94 0.53
CA LYS A 102 -14.71 10.58 0.01
C LYS A 102 -13.35 10.46 -0.65
N LEU A 103 -12.34 10.18 0.17
CA LEU A 103 -10.94 10.13 -0.26
C LEU A 103 -10.72 9.10 -1.37
N ASP A 104 -11.57 8.07 -1.42
CA ASP A 104 -11.31 6.87 -2.25
C ASP A 104 -12.35 6.67 -3.35
N ARG A 105 -13.09 7.72 -3.77
CA ARG A 105 -14.13 7.62 -4.83
C ARG A 105 -13.61 6.95 -6.11
N GLN A 106 -12.32 7.14 -6.38
CA GLN A 106 -11.65 6.65 -7.58
C GLN A 106 -11.11 5.23 -7.42
N CYS A 107 -11.07 4.67 -6.21
CA CYS A 107 -10.78 3.26 -6.00
C CYS A 107 -12.01 2.42 -6.37
N LYS A 108 -11.79 1.34 -7.12
CA LYS A 108 -12.83 0.39 -7.55
C LYS A 108 -12.37 -1.00 -7.16
N TRP A 109 -13.17 -1.77 -6.42
CA TRP A 109 -12.66 -2.99 -5.76
C TRP A 109 -13.16 -4.30 -6.36
N GLY A 110 -13.56 -4.32 -7.63
CA GLY A 110 -13.75 -5.57 -8.38
C GLY A 110 -14.75 -6.56 -7.76
N GLY A 111 -15.82 -6.07 -7.11
CA GLY A 111 -16.81 -6.89 -6.42
C GLY A 111 -16.59 -7.05 -4.91
N LEU A 112 -15.49 -6.54 -4.36
CA LEU A 112 -15.35 -6.37 -2.91
C LEU A 112 -16.19 -5.19 -2.43
N ASP A 113 -16.91 -5.40 -1.33
CA ASP A 113 -17.56 -4.36 -0.56
C ASP A 113 -16.49 -3.41 0.04
N PRO A 114 -16.47 -2.11 -0.34
CA PRO A 114 -15.49 -1.16 0.17
C PRO A 114 -15.49 -1.00 1.69
N GLU A 115 -16.64 -1.12 2.34
CA GLU A 115 -16.81 -0.89 3.77
C GLU A 115 -16.47 -2.15 4.59
N MET A 116 -16.83 -3.33 4.05
CA MET A 116 -16.79 -4.58 4.81
C MET A 116 -15.66 -5.52 4.43
N GLN A 117 -15.13 -5.45 3.21
CA GLN A 117 -14.25 -6.49 2.66
C GLN A 117 -12.84 -6.00 2.30
N VAL A 118 -12.66 -4.74 1.88
CA VAL A 118 -11.34 -4.26 1.43
C VAL A 118 -10.29 -4.31 2.54
N TRP A 119 -10.61 -3.86 3.75
CA TRP A 119 -9.67 -3.93 4.88
C TRP A 119 -9.32 -5.37 5.26
N ARG A 120 -10.27 -6.31 5.13
CA ARG A 120 -10.03 -7.74 5.36
C ARG A 120 -9.13 -8.33 4.29
N PHE A 121 -9.37 -7.97 3.04
CA PHE A 121 -8.54 -8.36 1.91
C PHE A 121 -7.09 -7.91 2.13
N MET A 122 -6.87 -6.63 2.45
CA MET A 122 -5.53 -6.09 2.72
C MET A 122 -4.88 -6.76 3.93
N LEU A 123 -5.63 -6.97 5.01
CA LEU A 123 -5.13 -7.63 6.21
C LEU A 123 -4.64 -9.06 5.89
N ALA A 124 -5.40 -9.82 5.10
CA ALA A 124 -5.06 -11.19 4.71
C ALA A 124 -3.76 -11.28 3.89
N LEU A 125 -3.37 -10.23 3.16
CA LEU A 125 -2.08 -10.18 2.46
C LEU A 125 -0.88 -10.26 3.42
N ASN A 126 -1.07 -9.92 4.69
CA ASN A 126 -0.02 -9.95 5.70
C ASN A 126 0.13 -11.30 6.41
N ASP A 127 -0.84 -12.22 6.30
CA ASP A 127 -0.95 -13.39 7.17
C ASP A 127 0.33 -14.25 7.22
N GLN A 128 0.98 -14.42 6.08
CA GLN A 128 2.24 -15.16 5.97
C GLN A 128 3.43 -14.46 6.66
N HIS A 129 3.36 -13.14 6.81
CA HIS A 129 4.42 -12.30 7.36
C HIS A 129 4.27 -12.07 8.86
N LEU A 130 3.05 -12.16 9.40
CA LEU A 130 2.77 -11.96 10.83
C LEU A 130 3.24 -13.13 11.71
N ARG A 131 3.56 -14.28 11.11
CA ARG A 131 4.06 -15.48 11.82
C ARG A 131 5.57 -15.50 11.98
N LEU A 132 6.27 -14.46 11.52
CA LEU A 132 7.72 -14.36 11.62
C LEU A 132 8.14 -14.08 13.07
N SER A 133 8.82 -15.05 13.68
CA SER A 133 9.54 -14.81 14.93
C SER A 133 10.90 -14.18 14.61
N TYR A 134 11.15 -12.98 15.12
CA TYR A 134 12.41 -12.27 14.94
C TYR A 134 12.97 -11.84 16.30
N PRO A 135 14.20 -12.25 16.66
CA PRO A 135 14.76 -12.00 18.00
C PRO A 135 15.20 -10.53 18.21
N GLY A 136 15.22 -9.73 17.16
CA GLY A 136 15.61 -8.32 17.20
C GLY A 136 14.43 -7.34 17.17
N ALA A 137 14.73 -6.07 16.94
CA ALA A 137 13.73 -5.03 16.74
C ALA A 137 12.95 -5.26 15.44
N VAL A 138 11.63 -5.10 15.52
CA VAL A 138 10.73 -5.14 14.37
C VAL A 138 10.14 -3.74 14.18
N ILE A 139 10.29 -3.19 12.98
CA ILE A 139 9.69 -1.91 12.60
C ILE A 139 8.64 -2.20 11.53
N THR A 140 7.38 -1.96 11.88
CA THR A 140 6.26 -2.06 10.94
C THR A 140 5.94 -0.70 10.35
N PHE A 141 5.45 -0.66 9.11
CA PHE A 141 4.83 0.54 8.58
C PHE A 141 3.72 0.18 7.58
N SER A 142 2.73 1.05 7.51
CA SER A 142 1.56 0.98 6.66
C SER A 142 1.19 2.40 6.21
N HIS A 143 0.28 2.53 5.25
CA HIS A 143 -0.30 3.83 4.93
C HIS A 143 -1.40 4.24 5.91
N PHE A 144 -2.22 3.27 6.34
CA PHE A 144 -3.32 3.43 7.30
C PHE A 144 -3.03 2.78 8.64
#